data_AF-A0A7C4C769-F1
#
_entry.id   AF-A0A7C4C769-F1
#
_cell.length_a   1.000
_cell.length_b   1.000
_cell.length_c   1.000
_cell.angle_alpha   90.00
_cell.angle_beta   90.00
_cell.angle_gamma   90.00
#
_symmetry.space_group_name_H-M   'P 1'
#
loop_
_entity.id
_entity.type
_entity.pdbx_description
1 polymer ?
#
loop_
_entity_poly.entity_id
_entity_poly.type
_entity_poly.pdbx_seq_one_letter_code
_entity_poly.pdbx_strand_id
1 'polypeptide(L)'
;MNNSELSLKCKECGGKLVVSEYGEVVCSECGLVHEKVYLQPLFEIEPLSDFSAIEKLYVSPDGKPLRVEGLGSTFIKVKGKFRDVRGKDIENPHFLKLKKIDAIYVKSRCKGLDASLSLRRVCSILNIPKNVYERASYIYGKILNVNKYFGTSYQLTAAALLIASRELKHPLTLRDLISIYRKLGHKISAKSIMRIVSSISTELSIKKVLRTPKDYLLHIINKLKANDIINRKIIYFTGKSPEEYYTELINYSSKIYELIDERFRIGKNPYLLATSIVYVADKVLCREKGYYQPVLSQKLVAETVGSTEYTIRQHCKYLDKVVNNTFNDRRNETIA
;
A
#
# COMPACT_ATOMS: atom_id res chain seq x y z
N MET A 1 -9.96 25.18 21.23
CA MET A 1 -10.53 25.98 20.14
C MET A 1 -10.89 27.33 20.73
N ASN A 2 -9.96 28.28 20.68
CA ASN A 2 -10.21 29.70 20.90
C ASN A 2 -9.32 30.41 19.89
N ASN A 3 -9.71 30.35 18.61
CA ASN A 3 -9.16 31.25 17.61
C ASN A 3 -9.87 32.57 17.86
N SER A 4 -9.28 33.42 18.67
CA SER A 4 -9.57 34.85 18.64
C SER A 4 -9.32 35.30 17.21
N GLU A 5 -10.40 35.55 16.46
CA GLU A 5 -10.36 36.40 15.28
C GLU A 5 -9.81 37.75 15.73
N LEU A 6 -8.48 37.89 15.64
CA LEU A 6 -7.78 39.12 15.94
C LEU A 6 -8.29 40.13 14.91
N SER A 7 -9.13 41.06 15.35
CA SER A 7 -9.77 42.06 14.52
C SER A 7 -8.72 42.79 13.66
N LEU A 8 -8.74 42.52 12.35
CA LEU A 8 -7.84 43.09 11.32
C LEU A 8 -8.16 44.58 11.06
N LYS A 9 -8.04 45.42 12.10
CA LYS A 9 -8.23 46.86 12.02
C LYS A 9 -6.97 47.59 12.46
N CYS A 10 -6.64 48.66 11.75
CA CYS A 10 -5.52 49.50 12.08
C CYS A 10 -5.73 50.17 13.44
N LYS A 11 -4.69 50.19 14.28
CA LYS A 11 -4.73 50.81 15.61
C LYS A 11 -4.81 52.33 15.55
N GLU A 12 -4.38 52.93 14.44
CA GLU A 12 -4.34 54.39 14.28
C GLU A 12 -5.57 54.94 13.56
N CYS A 13 -5.90 54.42 12.36
CA CYS A 13 -7.04 54.93 11.58
C CYS A 13 -8.28 54.03 11.62
N GLY A 14 -8.21 52.85 12.21
CA GLY A 14 -9.30 51.86 12.17
C GLY A 14 -9.50 51.16 10.82
N GLY A 15 -8.72 51.54 9.80
CA GLY A 15 -8.77 51.02 8.44
C GLY A 15 -8.39 49.55 8.32
N LYS A 16 -8.69 48.94 7.17
CA LYS A 16 -8.47 47.51 6.94
C LYS A 16 -6.97 47.20 6.80
N LEU A 17 -6.54 46.10 7.41
CA LEU A 17 -5.19 45.57 7.27
C LEU A 17 -5.12 44.62 6.06
N VAL A 18 -4.16 44.84 5.17
CA VAL A 18 -3.88 44.05 3.97
C VAL A 18 -2.44 43.56 3.97
N VAL A 19 -2.17 42.43 3.31
CA VAL A 19 -0.80 41.92 3.17
C VAL A 19 -0.19 42.54 1.92
N SER A 20 0.95 43.21 2.08
CA SER A 20 1.72 43.82 1.00
C SER A 20 2.46 42.75 0.19
N GLU A 21 2.89 43.09 -1.03
CA GLU A 21 3.71 42.21 -1.89
C GLU A 21 5.00 41.76 -1.20
N TYR A 22 5.51 42.57 -0.25
CA TYR A 22 6.70 42.26 0.54
C TYR A 22 6.42 41.37 1.78
N GLY A 23 5.18 40.91 1.97
CA GLY A 23 4.79 40.05 3.09
C GLY A 23 4.60 40.78 4.42
N GLU A 24 4.38 42.10 4.41
CA GLU A 24 4.11 42.87 5.62
C GLU A 24 2.60 43.14 5.76
N VAL A 25 2.07 43.17 6.98
CA VAL A 25 0.68 43.58 7.22
C VAL A 25 0.64 45.09 7.33
N VAL A 26 0.04 45.73 6.32
CA VAL A 26 -0.01 47.18 6.16
C VAL A 26 -1.46 47.64 6.15
N CYS A 27 -1.76 48.78 6.75
CA CYS A 27 -3.07 49.39 6.60
C CYS A 27 -3.23 49.98 5.18
N SER A 28 -4.34 49.64 4.51
CA SER A 28 -4.62 50.15 3.16
C SER A 28 -4.90 51.65 3.11
N GLU A 29 -5.27 52.27 4.23
CA GLU A 29 -5.68 53.68 4.27
C GLU A 29 -4.56 54.61 4.73
N CYS A 30 -3.82 54.26 5.79
CA CYS A 30 -2.76 55.11 6.33
C CYS A 30 -1.32 54.63 6.05
N GLY A 31 -1.15 53.41 5.51
CA GLY A 31 0.18 52.85 5.23
C GLY A 31 0.94 52.35 6.46
N LEU A 32 0.33 52.35 7.66
CA LEU A 32 0.98 51.87 8.88
C LEU A 32 1.25 50.37 8.82
N VAL A 33 2.50 49.98 9.03
CA VAL A 33 2.93 48.58 9.10
C VAL A 33 2.72 48.07 10.52
N HIS A 34 1.82 47.09 10.67
CA HIS A 34 1.44 46.55 11.97
C HIS A 34 2.36 45.44 12.45
N GLU A 35 2.71 44.50 11.56
CA GLU A 35 3.56 43.35 11.85
C GLU A 35 4.34 42.94 10.59
N LYS A 36 5.58 42.46 10.79
CA LYS A 36 6.34 41.76 9.74
C LYS A 36 5.82 40.32 9.71
N VAL A 37 5.07 39.93 8.68
CA VAL A 37 4.66 38.52 8.54
C VAL A 37 5.85 37.73 8.02
N TYR A 38 6.13 36.61 8.67
CA TYR A 38 7.11 35.65 8.16
C TYR A 38 6.57 35.05 6.85
N LEU A 39 7.23 35.35 5.73
CA LEU A 39 6.98 34.71 4.45
C LEU A 39 7.22 33.19 4.54
N GLN A 40 6.52 32.43 3.71
CA GLN A 40 6.90 31.03 3.48
C GLN A 40 8.32 30.99 2.91
N PRO A 41 9.13 29.98 3.28
CA PRO A 41 10.54 29.95 2.91
C PRO A 41 10.73 29.99 1.39
N LEU A 42 11.70 30.80 0.94
CA LEU A 42 12.04 31.11 -0.47
C LEU A 42 12.56 29.93 -1.32
N PHE A 43 12.59 28.70 -0.79
CA PHE A 43 13.11 27.58 -1.57
C PHE A 43 11.99 26.92 -2.36
N GLU A 44 12.11 26.96 -3.69
CA GLU A 44 11.37 26.06 -4.56
C GLU A 44 12.14 24.74 -4.65
N ILE A 45 11.44 23.62 -4.46
CA ILE A 45 12.02 22.31 -4.70
C ILE A 45 12.07 22.13 -6.22
N GLU A 46 13.22 22.47 -6.82
CA GLU A 46 13.45 22.19 -8.23
C GLU A 46 13.19 20.71 -8.54
N PRO A 47 12.55 20.38 -9.67
CA PRO A 47 12.45 19.00 -10.10
C PRO A 47 13.87 18.45 -10.28
N LEU A 48 14.10 17.21 -9.85
CA LEU A 48 15.40 16.50 -9.90
C LEU A 48 16.02 16.44 -11.32
N SER A 49 15.31 16.89 -12.35
CA SER A 49 15.72 16.94 -13.76
C SER A 49 16.56 18.16 -14.13
N ASP A 50 16.55 19.26 -13.35
CA ASP A 50 17.37 20.42 -13.67
C ASP A 50 18.77 20.27 -13.06
N PHE A 51 19.78 20.01 -13.88
CA PHE A 51 21.19 19.87 -13.46
C PHE A 51 22.05 21.08 -13.85
N SER A 52 21.41 22.16 -14.32
CA SER A 52 22.05 23.34 -14.93
C SER A 52 22.73 24.28 -13.92
N ALA A 53 22.27 24.32 -12.66
CA ALA A 53 22.82 25.23 -11.66
C ALA A 53 24.19 24.77 -11.11
N ILE A 54 25.17 25.68 -11.14
CA ILE A 54 26.56 25.49 -10.70
C ILE A 54 26.65 25.36 -9.18
N GLU A 55 25.80 26.08 -8.44
CA GLU A 55 25.73 26.06 -6.97
C GLU A 55 24.31 25.71 -6.53
N LYS A 56 24.08 24.44 -6.18
CA LYS A 56 22.80 23.98 -5.62
C LYS A 56 22.90 23.88 -4.11
N LEU A 57 22.05 24.61 -3.40
CA LEU A 57 21.82 24.39 -1.98
C LEU A 57 20.90 23.18 -1.82
N TYR A 58 21.49 21.99 -1.61
CA TYR A 58 20.72 20.77 -1.37
C TYR A 58 20.16 20.75 0.04
N VAL A 59 19.02 21.40 0.24
CA VAL A 59 18.15 21.06 1.38
C VAL A 59 17.47 19.76 0.98
N SER A 60 17.64 18.66 1.74
CA SER A 60 16.88 17.43 1.51
C SER A 60 15.41 17.75 1.81
N PRO A 61 14.55 18.06 0.81
CA PRO A 61 13.15 18.35 1.08
C PRO A 61 12.39 17.05 1.29
N ASP A 62 13.07 15.93 0.99
CA ASP A 62 12.51 14.61 1.01
C ASP A 62 11.98 14.35 2.41
N GLY A 63 10.66 14.45 2.53
CA GLY A 63 9.83 13.59 3.35
C GLY A 63 10.13 12.13 2.98
N LYS A 64 11.37 11.70 3.24
CA LYS A 64 11.79 10.31 3.19
C LYS A 64 10.79 9.60 4.10
N PRO A 65 10.21 8.50 3.64
CA PRO A 65 9.20 7.79 4.39
C PRO A 65 9.76 7.53 5.78
N LEU A 66 9.14 8.08 6.84
CA LEU A 66 9.53 7.98 8.26
C LEU A 66 10.60 6.91 8.47
N ARG A 67 11.87 7.27 8.22
CA ARG A 67 12.92 6.27 8.28
C ARG A 67 13.19 6.06 9.74
N VAL A 68 13.31 4.80 10.13
CA VAL A 68 13.85 4.44 11.45
C VAL A 68 15.32 4.86 11.55
N GLU A 69 15.98 5.07 10.41
CA GLU A 69 17.27 5.76 10.32
C GLU A 69 17.09 7.19 10.86
N GLY A 70 17.70 7.48 12.01
CA GLY A 70 17.69 8.80 12.59
C GLY A 70 18.32 9.85 11.67
N LEU A 71 18.19 11.12 12.05
CA LEU A 71 18.87 12.22 11.37
C LEU A 71 20.40 12.01 11.43
N GLY A 72 21.06 12.05 10.27
CA GLY A 72 22.49 11.85 10.19
C GLY A 72 23.04 11.92 8.76
N SER A 73 24.33 12.21 8.64
CA SER A 73 25.07 12.09 7.38
C SER A 73 25.50 10.64 7.20
N THR A 74 25.40 10.12 5.98
CA THR A 74 25.87 8.75 5.65
C THR A 74 27.03 8.84 4.67
N PHE A 75 28.02 7.98 4.85
CA PHE A 75 29.19 7.96 3.97
C PHE A 75 28.93 7.05 2.75
N ILE A 76 28.77 7.67 1.57
CA ILE A 76 28.54 6.96 0.30
C ILE A 76 29.76 7.13 -0.59
N LYS A 77 30.33 6.02 -1.08
CA LYS A 77 31.41 6.07 -2.07
C LYS A 77 30.82 6.42 -3.43
N VAL A 78 31.00 7.66 -3.86
CA VAL A 78 30.66 8.11 -5.22
C VAL A 78 31.95 8.21 -6.02
N LYS A 79 32.01 7.54 -7.17
CA LYS A 79 33.17 7.55 -8.06
C LYS A 79 33.53 9.00 -8.42
N GLY A 80 34.79 9.39 -8.21
CA GLY A 80 35.30 10.73 -8.53
C GLY A 80 35.05 11.83 -7.48
N LYS A 81 34.27 11.58 -6.42
CA LYS A 81 33.99 12.58 -5.36
C LYS A 81 34.78 12.38 -4.06
N PHE A 82 35.42 11.22 -3.89
CA PHE A 82 36.20 10.89 -2.69
C PHE A 82 37.69 10.94 -3.00
N ARG A 83 38.21 12.17 -3.13
CA ARG A 83 39.62 12.46 -3.43
C ARG A 83 40.30 13.13 -2.25
N ASP A 84 41.57 12.83 -2.08
CA ASP A 84 42.45 13.53 -1.14
C ASP A 84 42.75 14.96 -1.65
N VAL A 85 43.37 15.80 -0.82
CA VAL A 85 43.81 17.18 -1.15
C VAL A 85 44.67 17.21 -2.42
N ARG A 86 45.37 16.11 -2.72
CA ARG A 86 46.19 15.92 -3.93
C ARG A 86 45.43 15.40 -5.14
N GLY A 87 44.10 15.29 -5.08
CA GLY A 87 43.26 14.81 -6.17
C GLY A 87 43.30 13.28 -6.42
N LYS A 88 44.02 12.52 -5.58
CA LYS A 88 44.09 11.05 -5.67
C LYS A 88 42.85 10.43 -5.00
N ASP A 89 42.26 9.42 -5.61
CA ASP A 89 41.15 8.68 -4.98
C ASP A 89 41.62 8.07 -3.65
N ILE A 90 40.85 8.28 -2.58
CA ILE A 90 41.17 7.74 -1.25
C ILE A 90 41.17 6.21 -1.34
N GLU A 91 42.25 5.59 -0.86
CA GLU A 91 42.42 4.15 -0.93
C GLU A 91 41.27 3.42 -0.21
N ASN A 92 40.85 2.28 -0.79
CA ASN A 92 39.73 1.49 -0.34
C ASN A 92 39.72 1.13 1.17
N PRO A 93 40.85 0.84 1.86
CA PRO A 93 40.82 0.45 3.28
C PRO A 93 40.37 1.57 4.22
N HIS A 94 40.72 2.83 3.96
CA HIS A 94 40.32 3.96 4.82
C HIS A 94 38.81 4.21 4.74
N PHE A 95 38.26 4.18 3.51
CA PHE A 95 36.82 4.28 3.31
C PHE A 95 36.07 3.10 3.96
N LEU A 96 36.60 1.88 3.87
CA LEU A 96 36.01 0.71 4.53
C LEU A 96 36.01 0.85 6.06
N LYS A 97 37.05 1.44 6.66
CA LYS A 97 37.07 1.77 8.09
C LYS A 97 35.98 2.79 8.45
N LEU A 98 35.89 3.89 7.70
CA LEU A 98 34.83 4.91 7.92
C LEU A 98 33.43 4.31 7.80
N LYS A 99 33.19 3.51 6.75
CA LYS A 99 31.91 2.81 6.55
C LYS A 99 31.58 1.85 7.69
N LYS A 100 32.57 1.17 8.27
CA LYS A 100 32.38 0.31 9.45
C LYS A 100 31.98 1.15 10.67
N ILE A 101 32.66 2.27 10.92
CA ILE A 101 32.35 3.17 12.04
C ILE A 101 30.93 3.74 11.88
N ASP A 102 30.58 4.20 10.69
CA ASP A 102 29.23 4.70 10.36
C ASP A 102 28.16 3.63 10.60
N ALA A 103 28.39 2.39 10.13
CA ALA A 103 27.47 1.28 10.36
C ALA A 103 27.28 0.97 11.85
N ILE A 104 28.34 1.06 12.66
CA ILE A 104 28.26 0.85 14.12
C ILE A 104 27.41 1.97 14.75
N TYR A 105 27.70 3.22 14.41
CA TYR A 105 27.01 4.40 14.95
C TYR A 105 25.51 4.39 14.60
N VAL A 106 25.18 4.08 13.35
CA VAL A 106 23.79 4.01 12.89
C VAL A 106 23.05 2.86 13.60
N LYS A 107 23.68 1.69 13.74
CA LYS A 107 23.08 0.54 14.43
C LYS A 107 22.88 0.77 15.92
N SER A 108 23.80 1.46 16.59
CA SER A 108 23.67 1.75 18.02
C SER A 108 22.51 2.71 18.31
N ARG A 109 22.23 3.63 17.39
CA ARG A 109 21.18 4.65 17.56
C ARG A 109 19.80 4.18 17.10
N CYS A 110 19.73 3.34 16.07
CA CYS A 110 18.49 2.95 15.41
C CYS A 110 18.08 1.52 15.78
N LYS A 111 17.28 1.38 16.84
CA LYS A 111 16.71 0.07 17.22
C LYS A 111 15.88 -0.50 16.06
N GLY A 112 16.09 -1.77 15.71
CA GLY A 112 15.28 -2.46 14.70
C GLY A 112 15.54 -2.05 13.24
N LEU A 113 16.65 -1.35 12.95
CA LEU A 113 16.99 -0.93 11.59
C LEU A 113 17.03 -2.09 10.58
N ASP A 114 17.67 -3.19 10.94
CA ASP A 114 17.78 -4.37 10.06
C ASP A 114 16.39 -4.91 9.66
N ALA A 115 15.43 -4.90 10.58
CA ALA A 115 14.07 -5.32 10.29
C ALA A 115 13.33 -4.31 9.40
N SER A 116 13.53 -3.01 9.59
CA SER A 116 12.98 -1.97 8.70
C SER A 116 13.53 -2.08 7.26
N LEU A 117 14.83 -2.38 7.11
CA LEU A 117 15.44 -2.66 5.82
C LEU A 117 14.86 -3.93 5.20
N SER A 118 14.64 -4.99 5.98
CA SER A 118 13.94 -6.19 5.52
C SER A 118 12.50 -5.89 5.10
N LEU A 119 11.77 -5.04 5.82
CA LEU A 119 10.42 -4.61 5.43
C LEU A 119 10.43 -3.93 4.05
N ARG A 120 11.40 -3.05 3.79
CA ARG A 120 11.57 -2.41 2.47
C ARG A 120 11.81 -3.45 1.36
N ARG A 121 12.67 -4.44 1.61
CA ARG A 121 12.93 -5.54 0.66
C ARG A 121 11.66 -6.36 0.41
N VAL A 122 10.92 -6.71 1.46
CA VAL A 122 9.65 -7.45 1.35
C VAL A 122 8.64 -6.67 0.53
N CYS A 123 8.45 -5.38 0.78
CA CYS A 123 7.55 -4.53 0.01
C CYS A 123 7.95 -4.44 -1.46
N SER A 124 9.26 -4.38 -1.75
CA SER A 124 9.77 -4.38 -3.13
C SER A 124 9.49 -5.71 -3.83
N ILE A 125 9.68 -6.85 -3.17
CA ILE A 125 9.41 -8.18 -3.76
C ILE A 125 7.91 -8.38 -4.03
N LEU A 126 7.06 -7.85 -3.14
CA LEU A 126 5.60 -7.94 -3.26
C LEU A 126 5.00 -6.82 -4.13
N ASN A 127 5.81 -5.93 -4.70
CA ASN A 127 5.37 -4.75 -5.47
C ASN A 127 4.31 -3.92 -4.72
N ILE A 128 4.52 -3.71 -3.42
CA ILE A 128 3.60 -2.96 -2.57
C ILE A 128 3.77 -1.46 -2.85
N PRO A 129 2.66 -0.70 -3.01
CA PRO A 129 2.73 0.74 -3.27
C PRO A 129 3.35 1.52 -2.12
N LYS A 130 4.01 2.64 -2.43
CA LYS A 130 4.74 3.49 -1.48
C LYS A 130 3.89 3.90 -0.27
N ASN A 131 2.62 4.25 -0.49
CA ASN A 131 1.70 4.66 0.59
C ASN A 131 1.50 3.55 1.65
N VAL A 132 1.42 2.28 1.23
CA VAL A 132 1.26 1.14 2.14
C VAL A 132 2.56 0.86 2.89
N TYR A 133 3.70 0.98 2.20
CA TYR A 133 5.01 0.86 2.84
C TYR A 133 5.23 1.96 3.90
N GLU A 134 4.91 3.21 3.59
CA GLU A 134 4.99 4.33 4.53
C GLU A 134 4.15 4.11 5.76
N ARG A 135 2.90 3.69 5.58
CA ARG A 135 2.01 3.37 6.69
C ARG A 135 2.55 2.21 7.55
N ALA A 136 3.11 1.18 6.92
CA ALA A 136 3.72 0.07 7.64
C ALA A 136 4.96 0.51 8.45
N SER A 137 5.81 1.35 7.86
CA SER A 137 7.00 1.92 8.52
C SER A 137 6.60 2.80 9.71
N TYR A 138 5.55 3.61 9.59
CA TYR A 138 5.00 4.41 10.69
C TYR A 138 4.51 3.55 11.85
N ILE A 139 3.72 2.50 11.57
CA ILE A 139 3.23 1.57 12.59
C ILE A 139 4.40 0.84 13.25
N TYR A 140 5.40 0.42 12.48
CA TYR A 140 6.60 -0.22 13.01
C TYR A 140 7.38 0.72 13.95
N GLY A 141 7.57 1.97 13.57
CA GLY A 141 8.19 2.99 14.43
C GLY A 141 7.41 3.21 15.72
N LYS A 142 6.07 3.27 15.65
CA LYS A 142 5.22 3.33 16.85
C LYS A 142 5.42 2.13 17.77
N ILE A 143 5.48 0.92 17.22
CA ILE A 143 5.70 -0.30 18.01
C ILE A 143 7.05 -0.25 18.74
N LEU A 144 8.10 0.25 18.08
CA LEU A 144 9.44 0.37 18.68
C LEU A 144 9.50 1.38 19.83
N ASN A 145 8.64 2.40 19.82
CA ASN A 145 8.56 3.41 20.88
C ASN A 145 7.79 2.92 22.10
N VAL A 146 7.05 1.80 22.01
CA VAL A 146 6.35 1.20 23.15
C VAL A 146 7.30 0.27 23.90
N ASN A 147 7.38 0.41 25.23
CA ASN A 147 8.25 -0.40 26.10
C ASN A 147 7.77 -1.86 26.30
N LYS A 148 6.90 -2.37 25.43
CA LYS A 148 6.27 -3.69 25.56
C LYS A 148 6.84 -4.66 24.54
N TYR A 149 7.20 -5.85 25.00
CA TYR A 149 7.66 -6.92 24.12
C TYR A 149 6.47 -7.60 23.44
N PHE A 150 6.36 -7.44 22.12
CA PHE A 150 5.32 -8.10 21.31
C PHE A 150 5.84 -9.38 20.61
N GLY A 151 7.14 -9.46 20.30
CA GLY A 151 7.73 -10.56 19.55
C GLY A 151 9.05 -10.17 18.89
N THR A 152 9.55 -11.01 17.98
CA THR A 152 10.79 -10.73 17.23
C THR A 152 10.60 -9.61 16.21
N SER A 153 11.65 -8.81 15.97
CA SER A 153 11.60 -7.63 15.09
C SER A 153 10.99 -7.89 13.71
N TYR A 154 11.28 -9.05 13.08
CA TYR A 154 10.70 -9.42 11.78
C TYR A 154 9.22 -9.80 11.85
N GLN A 155 8.75 -10.34 12.98
CA GLN A 155 7.32 -10.59 13.19
C GLN A 155 6.57 -9.27 13.38
N LEU A 156 7.19 -8.28 14.02
CA LEU A 156 6.63 -6.94 14.18
C LEU A 156 6.49 -6.24 12.82
N THR A 157 7.50 -6.32 11.95
CA THR A 157 7.40 -5.73 10.60
C THR A 157 6.35 -6.43 9.74
N ALA A 158 6.24 -7.76 9.82
CA ALA A 158 5.19 -8.51 9.15
C ALA A 158 3.79 -8.11 9.65
N ALA A 159 3.62 -7.96 10.97
CA ALA A 159 2.37 -7.52 11.58
C ALA A 159 2.02 -6.08 11.17
N ALA A 160 2.98 -5.15 11.22
CA ALA A 160 2.81 -3.76 10.81
C ALA A 160 2.37 -3.66 9.33
N LEU A 161 3.00 -4.43 8.44
CA LEU A 161 2.61 -4.50 7.04
C LEU A 161 1.19 -5.03 6.83
N LEU A 162 0.80 -6.06 7.59
CA LEU A 162 -0.54 -6.63 7.51
C LEU A 162 -1.61 -5.64 8.00
N ILE A 163 -1.32 -4.87 9.06
CA ILE A 163 -2.22 -3.82 9.56
C ILE A 163 -2.35 -2.70 8.53
N ALA A 164 -1.22 -2.16 8.04
CA ALA A 164 -1.21 -1.09 7.03
C ALA A 164 -1.95 -1.49 5.75
N SER A 165 -1.71 -2.72 5.28
CA SER A 165 -2.44 -3.28 4.15
C SER A 165 -3.95 -3.26 4.39
N ARG A 166 -4.42 -3.70 5.57
CA ARG A 166 -5.86 -3.73 5.93
C ARG A 166 -6.47 -2.34 6.01
N GLU A 167 -5.78 -1.37 6.58
CA GLU A 167 -6.27 0.02 6.65
C GLU A 167 -6.45 0.62 5.24
N LEU A 168 -5.50 0.38 4.33
CA LEU A 168 -5.51 0.92 2.98
C LEU A 168 -6.20 0.01 1.96
N LYS A 169 -6.89 -1.04 2.40
CA LYS A 169 -7.57 -2.04 1.57
C LYS A 169 -6.69 -2.71 0.50
N HIS A 170 -5.36 -2.64 0.59
CA HIS A 170 -4.46 -3.26 -0.40
C HIS A 170 -4.43 -4.80 -0.29
N PRO A 171 -4.82 -5.58 -1.30
CA PRO A 171 -5.05 -7.03 -1.17
C PRO A 171 -3.75 -7.82 -0.94
N LEU A 172 -3.42 -8.06 0.33
CA LEU A 172 -2.26 -8.85 0.76
C LEU A 172 -2.73 -10.06 1.55
N THR A 173 -2.37 -11.26 1.09
CA THR A 173 -2.70 -12.48 1.84
C THR A 173 -1.62 -12.80 2.88
N LEU A 174 -2.05 -13.40 3.99
CA LEU A 174 -1.12 -13.86 5.03
C LEU A 174 -0.15 -14.94 4.51
N ARG A 175 -0.60 -15.76 3.55
CA ARG A 175 0.24 -16.80 2.92
C ARG A 175 1.37 -16.18 2.11
N ASP A 176 1.05 -15.20 1.26
CA ASP A 176 2.04 -14.50 0.44
C ASP A 176 3.09 -13.83 1.33
N LEU A 177 2.64 -13.11 2.36
CA LEU A 177 3.52 -12.48 3.35
C LEU A 177 4.49 -13.49 4.01
N ILE A 178 3.98 -14.60 4.53
CA ILE A 178 4.80 -15.62 5.20
C ILE A 178 5.80 -16.25 4.21
N SER A 179 5.36 -16.51 2.97
CA SER A 179 6.21 -17.12 1.94
C SER A 179 7.44 -16.27 1.64
N ILE A 180 7.28 -14.94 1.53
CA ILE A 180 8.38 -14.02 1.25
C ILE A 180 9.33 -13.91 2.44
N TYR A 181 8.81 -13.77 3.66
CA TYR A 181 9.68 -13.74 4.84
C TYR A 181 10.47 -15.04 5.02
N ARG A 182 9.88 -16.20 4.71
CA ARG A 182 10.60 -17.48 4.73
C ARG A 182 11.68 -17.56 3.64
N LYS A 183 11.40 -17.06 2.43
CA LYS A 183 12.40 -16.94 1.35
C LYS A 183 13.59 -16.08 1.76
N LEU A 184 13.37 -15.05 2.59
CA LEU A 184 14.43 -14.22 3.17
C LEU A 184 15.15 -14.87 4.36
N GLY A 185 14.83 -16.12 4.72
CA GLY A 185 15.46 -16.86 5.82
C GLY A 185 14.83 -16.62 7.19
N HIS A 186 13.71 -15.89 7.28
CA HIS A 186 13.06 -15.60 8.56
C HIS A 186 11.96 -16.62 8.90
N LYS A 187 12.07 -17.23 10.09
CA LYS A 187 11.07 -18.19 10.60
C LYS A 187 9.85 -17.47 11.14
N ILE A 188 8.79 -17.40 10.34
CA ILE A 188 7.52 -16.78 10.73
C ILE A 188 6.35 -17.77 10.57
N SER A 189 5.39 -17.69 11.50
CA SER A 189 4.18 -18.50 11.53
C SER A 189 2.92 -17.63 11.45
N ALA A 190 1.84 -18.16 10.85
CA ALA A 190 0.57 -17.45 10.76
C ALA A 190 -0.02 -17.12 12.15
N LYS A 191 0.04 -18.08 13.07
CA LYS A 191 -0.47 -17.92 14.44
C LYS A 191 0.29 -16.84 15.20
N SER A 192 1.62 -16.76 15.06
CA SER A 192 2.40 -15.72 15.73
C SER A 192 2.09 -14.32 15.20
N ILE A 193 2.01 -14.13 13.88
CA ILE A 193 1.64 -12.84 13.29
C ILE A 193 0.26 -12.39 13.80
N MET A 194 -0.75 -13.27 13.78
CA MET A 194 -2.11 -12.89 14.15
C MET A 194 -2.27 -12.56 15.63
N ARG A 195 -1.52 -13.24 16.52
CA ARG A 195 -1.44 -12.87 17.94
C ARG A 195 -0.84 -11.48 18.09
N ILE A 196 0.29 -11.24 17.45
CA ILE A 196 1.02 -9.96 17.50
C ILE A 196 0.15 -8.81 16.97
N VAL A 197 -0.53 -9.01 15.83
CA VAL A 197 -1.48 -8.03 15.27
C VAL A 197 -2.58 -7.70 16.26
N SER A 198 -3.12 -8.71 16.96
CA SER A 198 -4.15 -8.49 17.99
C SER A 198 -3.62 -7.66 19.14
N SER A 199 -2.43 -7.98 19.66
CA SER A 199 -1.77 -7.26 20.75
C SER A 199 -1.38 -5.83 20.39
N ILE A 200 -0.86 -5.60 19.18
CA ILE A 200 -0.53 -4.26 18.67
C ILE A 200 -1.80 -3.42 18.52
N SER A 201 -2.87 -4.00 17.98
CA SER A 201 -4.13 -3.27 17.76
C SER A 201 -4.75 -2.82 19.08
N THR A 202 -4.66 -3.64 20.13
CA THR A 202 -5.14 -3.27 21.47
C THR A 202 -4.26 -2.20 22.11
N GLU A 203 -2.93 -2.31 22.00
CA GLU A 203 -2.01 -1.38 22.66
C GLU A 203 -2.00 0.00 21.99
N LEU A 204 -1.93 0.04 20.65
CA LEU A 204 -1.84 1.28 19.89
C LEU A 204 -3.21 1.88 19.55
N SER A 205 -4.30 1.32 20.10
CA SER A 205 -5.70 1.69 19.82
C SER A 205 -6.01 1.77 18.32
N ILE A 206 -5.42 0.88 17.52
CA ILE A 206 -5.65 0.82 16.07
C ILE A 206 -6.95 0.06 15.81
N LYS A 207 -7.85 0.66 15.01
CA LYS A 207 -9.11 0.02 14.62
C LYS A 207 -8.84 -1.28 13.86
N LYS A 208 -9.38 -2.39 14.35
CA LYS A 208 -9.30 -3.69 13.68
C LYS A 208 -10.19 -3.70 12.44
N VAL A 209 -9.59 -3.55 11.26
CA VAL A 209 -10.30 -3.66 9.98
C VAL A 209 -10.30 -5.11 9.51
N LEU A 210 -11.50 -5.66 9.30
CA LEU A 210 -11.69 -6.97 8.67
C LEU A 210 -11.75 -6.84 7.16
N ARG A 211 -11.28 -7.87 6.46
CA ARG A 211 -11.29 -7.90 5.01
C ARG A 211 -12.58 -8.44 4.46
N THR A 212 -13.04 -7.82 3.38
CA THR A 212 -14.20 -8.28 2.64
C THR A 212 -13.76 -9.07 1.41
N PRO A 213 -14.59 -9.99 0.88
CA PRO A 213 -14.31 -10.66 -0.39
C PRO A 213 -14.13 -9.66 -1.55
N LYS A 214 -14.85 -8.53 -1.53
CA LYS A 214 -14.77 -7.47 -2.55
C LYS A 214 -13.35 -6.95 -2.73
N ASP A 215 -12.59 -6.81 -1.65
CA ASP A 215 -11.20 -6.34 -1.67
C ASP A 215 -10.27 -7.25 -2.51
N TYR A 216 -10.62 -8.54 -2.66
CA TYR A 216 -9.77 -9.52 -3.34
C TYR A 216 -10.18 -9.79 -4.80
N LEU A 217 -11.37 -9.35 -5.24
CA LEU A 217 -11.87 -9.64 -6.60
C LEU A 217 -10.89 -9.17 -7.68
N LEU A 218 -10.48 -7.89 -7.62
CA LEU A 218 -9.53 -7.32 -8.58
C LEU A 218 -8.17 -8.02 -8.53
N HIS A 219 -7.70 -8.35 -7.32
CA HIS A 219 -6.42 -9.05 -7.16
C HIS A 219 -6.43 -10.45 -7.78
N ILE A 220 -7.53 -11.19 -7.60
CA ILE A 220 -7.68 -12.54 -8.17
C ILE A 220 -7.75 -12.44 -9.70
N ILE A 221 -8.52 -11.50 -10.24
CA ILE A 221 -8.61 -11.29 -11.69
C ILE A 221 -7.26 -10.89 -12.28
N ASN A 222 -6.48 -10.03 -11.61
CA ASN A 222 -5.12 -9.70 -12.04
C ASN A 222 -4.18 -10.91 -12.02
N LYS A 223 -4.32 -11.82 -11.03
CA LYS A 223 -3.59 -13.10 -11.03
C LYS A 223 -3.98 -13.99 -12.21
N LEU A 224 -5.26 -14.01 -12.60
CA LEU A 224 -5.73 -14.75 -13.77
C LEU A 224 -5.20 -14.12 -15.07
N LYS A 225 -5.22 -12.78 -15.18
CA LYS A 225 -4.69 -12.02 -16.34
C LYS A 225 -3.20 -12.26 -16.56
N ALA A 226 -2.43 -12.49 -15.49
CA ALA A 226 -1.02 -12.80 -15.58
C ALA A 226 -0.72 -14.21 -16.13
N ASN A 227 -1.72 -15.07 -16.33
CA ASN A 227 -1.53 -16.42 -16.86
C ASN A 227 -1.87 -16.48 -18.36
N ASP A 228 -0.85 -16.64 -19.20
CA ASP A 228 -1.00 -16.69 -20.65
C ASP A 228 -1.88 -17.84 -21.16
N ILE A 229 -1.95 -18.96 -20.43
CA ILE A 229 -2.81 -20.09 -20.79
C ILE A 229 -4.28 -19.67 -20.73
N ILE A 230 -4.63 -18.85 -19.73
CA ILE A 230 -5.99 -18.33 -19.58
C ILE A 230 -6.28 -17.32 -20.70
N ASN A 231 -5.35 -16.40 -20.97
CA ASN A 231 -5.49 -15.41 -22.04
C ASN A 231 -5.74 -16.05 -23.41
N ARG A 232 -4.99 -17.12 -23.75
CA ARG A 232 -5.19 -17.87 -25.00
C ARG A 232 -6.55 -18.55 -25.06
N LYS A 233 -7.02 -19.13 -23.95
CA LYS A 233 -8.36 -19.73 -23.87
C LYS A 233 -9.47 -18.71 -24.05
N ILE A 234 -9.32 -17.52 -23.46
CA ILE A 234 -10.28 -16.42 -23.63
C ILE A 234 -10.43 -16.09 -25.12
N ILE A 235 -9.32 -15.87 -25.81
CA ILE A 235 -9.32 -15.53 -27.24
C ILE A 235 -9.98 -16.67 -28.06
N TYR A 236 -9.60 -17.92 -27.79
CA TYR A 236 -10.14 -19.07 -28.51
C TYR A 236 -11.65 -19.28 -28.31
N PHE A 237 -12.16 -19.16 -27.08
CA PHE A 237 -13.56 -19.45 -26.77
C PHE A 237 -14.51 -18.28 -26.99
N THR A 238 -14.02 -17.05 -26.80
CA THR A 238 -14.88 -15.85 -26.83
C THR A 238 -14.66 -14.99 -28.07
N GLY A 239 -13.53 -15.16 -28.78
CA GLY A 239 -13.13 -14.30 -29.88
C GLY A 239 -12.80 -12.86 -29.48
N LYS A 240 -12.84 -12.52 -28.18
CA LYS A 240 -12.61 -11.17 -27.66
C LYS A 240 -11.16 -10.95 -27.23
N SER A 241 -10.80 -9.67 -27.10
CA SER A 241 -9.58 -9.30 -26.42
C SER A 241 -9.64 -9.71 -24.93
N PRO A 242 -8.54 -10.20 -24.33
CA PRO A 242 -8.52 -10.56 -22.92
C PRO A 242 -8.90 -9.39 -22.00
N GLU A 243 -8.58 -8.15 -22.39
CA GLU A 243 -8.84 -6.97 -21.58
C GLU A 243 -10.33 -6.66 -21.45
N GLU A 244 -11.06 -6.74 -22.56
CA GLU A 244 -12.53 -6.60 -22.56
C GLU A 244 -13.18 -7.68 -21.69
N TYR A 245 -12.75 -8.93 -21.85
CA TYR A 245 -13.30 -10.05 -21.09
C TYR A 245 -13.06 -9.86 -19.57
N TYR A 246 -11.85 -9.46 -19.14
CA TYR A 246 -11.60 -9.22 -17.72
C TYR A 246 -12.39 -8.04 -17.16
N THR A 247 -12.66 -7.03 -17.98
CA THR A 247 -13.49 -5.89 -17.58
C THR A 247 -14.94 -6.32 -17.35
N GLU A 248 -15.50 -7.15 -18.24
CA GLU A 248 -16.80 -7.79 -18.03
C GLU A 248 -16.77 -8.65 -16.76
N LEU A 249 -15.74 -9.49 -16.58
CA LEU A 249 -15.61 -10.38 -15.43
C LEU A 249 -15.59 -9.64 -14.08
N ILE A 250 -14.92 -8.47 -14.00
CA ILE A 250 -14.93 -7.61 -12.80
C ILE A 250 -16.35 -7.13 -12.48
N ASN A 251 -17.09 -6.71 -13.50
CA ASN A 251 -18.46 -6.22 -13.35
C ASN A 251 -19.41 -7.33 -12.87
N TYR A 252 -19.36 -8.52 -13.48
CA TYR A 252 -20.16 -9.67 -13.04
C TYR A 252 -19.77 -10.14 -11.64
N SER A 253 -18.47 -10.13 -11.31
CA SER A 253 -18.00 -10.49 -9.96
C SER A 253 -18.55 -9.54 -8.90
N SER A 254 -18.61 -8.23 -9.22
CA SER A 254 -19.17 -7.22 -8.32
C SER A 254 -20.67 -7.37 -8.14
N LYS A 255 -21.41 -7.63 -9.23
CA LYS A 255 -22.86 -7.92 -9.18
C LYS A 255 -23.17 -9.16 -8.33
N ILE A 256 -22.45 -10.26 -8.55
CA ILE A 256 -22.65 -11.49 -7.77
C ILE A 256 -22.30 -11.25 -6.30
N TYR A 257 -21.26 -10.47 -6.00
CA TYR A 257 -20.94 -10.13 -4.62
C TYR A 257 -22.10 -9.43 -3.90
N GLU A 258 -22.80 -8.51 -4.59
CA GLU A 258 -23.94 -7.77 -4.04
C GLU A 258 -25.15 -8.67 -3.76
N LEU A 259 -25.36 -9.72 -4.56
CA LEU A 259 -26.46 -10.68 -4.41
C LEU A 259 -26.30 -11.66 -3.23
N ILE A 260 -25.09 -11.80 -2.67
CA ILE A 260 -24.84 -12.80 -1.61
C ILE A 260 -25.30 -12.28 -0.25
N ASP A 261 -26.10 -13.06 0.48
CA ASP A 261 -26.50 -12.71 1.85
C ASP A 261 -25.31 -12.45 2.78
N GLU A 262 -25.38 -11.40 3.60
CA GLU A 262 -24.33 -11.10 4.58
C GLU A 262 -24.10 -12.25 5.57
N ARG A 263 -25.17 -12.95 5.96
CA ARG A 263 -25.11 -14.14 6.83
C ARG A 263 -24.24 -15.24 6.25
N PHE A 264 -24.29 -15.43 4.93
CA PHE A 264 -23.46 -16.43 4.25
C PHE A 264 -21.99 -16.01 4.17
N ARG A 265 -21.70 -14.70 4.16
CA ARG A 265 -20.33 -14.16 4.09
C ARG A 265 -19.58 -14.34 5.42
N ILE A 266 -20.29 -14.29 6.54
CA ILE A 266 -19.70 -14.37 7.89
C ILE A 266 -19.08 -15.76 8.13
N GLY A 267 -17.91 -15.78 8.78
CA GLY A 267 -17.21 -17.02 9.16
C GLY A 267 -16.45 -17.71 8.03
N LYS A 268 -16.55 -17.23 6.80
CA LYS A 268 -15.83 -17.81 5.64
C LYS A 268 -14.53 -17.08 5.38
N ASN A 269 -13.60 -17.78 4.75
CA ASN A 269 -12.37 -17.16 4.30
C ASN A 269 -12.70 -16.21 3.14
N PRO A 270 -12.51 -14.88 3.30
CA PRO A 270 -12.91 -13.90 2.30
C PRO A 270 -12.18 -14.07 0.97
N TYR A 271 -10.94 -14.56 1.00
CA TYR A 271 -10.15 -14.80 -0.21
C TYR A 271 -10.74 -15.96 -1.03
N LEU A 272 -11.07 -17.09 -0.39
CA LEU A 272 -11.64 -18.25 -1.08
C LEU A 272 -13.05 -17.97 -1.58
N LEU A 273 -13.85 -17.22 -0.81
CA LEU A 273 -15.17 -16.79 -1.25
C LEU A 273 -15.06 -15.87 -2.48
N ALA A 274 -14.11 -14.93 -2.50
CA ALA A 274 -13.85 -14.09 -3.67
C ALA A 274 -13.41 -14.94 -4.89
N THR A 275 -12.56 -15.95 -4.70
CA THR A 275 -12.17 -16.88 -5.77
C THR A 275 -13.38 -17.61 -6.36
N SER A 276 -14.29 -18.08 -5.50
CA SER A 276 -15.52 -18.73 -5.94
C SER A 276 -16.46 -17.77 -6.66
N ILE A 277 -16.56 -16.51 -6.21
CA ILE A 277 -17.36 -15.47 -6.88
C ILE A 277 -16.84 -15.25 -8.31
N VAL A 278 -15.53 -15.11 -8.49
CA VAL A 278 -14.92 -14.93 -9.83
C VAL A 278 -15.19 -16.12 -10.74
N TYR A 279 -15.10 -17.36 -10.21
CA TYR A 279 -15.41 -18.56 -10.98
C TYR A 279 -16.90 -18.60 -11.41
N VAL A 280 -17.82 -18.27 -10.51
CA VAL A 280 -19.25 -18.24 -10.85
C VAL A 280 -19.56 -17.09 -11.80
N ALA A 281 -18.87 -15.95 -11.67
CA ALA A 281 -18.99 -14.83 -12.59
C ALA A 281 -18.63 -15.21 -14.04
N ASP A 282 -17.55 -15.98 -14.24
CA ASP A 282 -17.21 -16.51 -15.57
C ASP A 282 -18.32 -17.42 -16.12
N LYS A 283 -18.85 -18.33 -15.29
CA LYS A 283 -19.93 -19.22 -15.70
C LYS A 283 -21.20 -18.46 -16.10
N VAL A 284 -21.56 -17.39 -15.38
CA VAL A 284 -22.71 -16.52 -15.71
C VAL A 284 -22.44 -15.73 -16.98
N LEU A 285 -21.26 -15.14 -17.10
CA LEU A 285 -20.84 -14.39 -18.28
C LEU A 285 -20.93 -15.24 -19.55
N CYS A 286 -20.42 -16.47 -19.52
CA CYS A 286 -20.52 -17.39 -20.65
C CYS A 286 -21.96 -17.75 -21.00
N ARG A 287 -22.84 -17.95 -20.00
CA ARG A 287 -24.25 -18.25 -20.22
C ARG A 287 -25.04 -17.10 -20.83
N GLU A 288 -24.75 -15.85 -20.44
CA GLU A 288 -25.44 -14.67 -20.98
C GLU A 288 -24.94 -14.29 -22.38
N LYS A 289 -23.64 -14.43 -22.65
CA LYS A 289 -23.06 -14.13 -23.96
C LYS A 289 -23.19 -15.27 -24.97
N GLY A 290 -23.72 -16.42 -24.56
CA GLY A 290 -23.92 -17.59 -25.43
C GLY A 290 -22.63 -18.33 -25.79
N TYR A 291 -21.57 -18.23 -24.98
CA TYR A 291 -20.35 -18.99 -25.20
C TYR A 291 -20.55 -20.47 -24.86
N TYR A 292 -19.89 -21.36 -25.61
CA TYR A 292 -20.11 -22.80 -25.55
C TYR A 292 -19.78 -23.41 -24.17
N GLN A 293 -18.78 -22.86 -23.47
CA GLN A 293 -18.38 -23.34 -22.14
C GLN A 293 -17.72 -22.25 -21.29
N PRO A 294 -17.68 -22.42 -19.95
CA PRO A 294 -16.90 -21.57 -19.06
C PRO A 294 -15.42 -21.61 -19.43
N VAL A 295 -14.76 -20.44 -19.43
CA VAL A 295 -13.33 -20.35 -19.74
C VAL A 295 -12.50 -20.90 -18.57
N LEU A 296 -12.96 -20.66 -17.35
CA LEU A 296 -12.30 -21.04 -16.12
C LEU A 296 -12.82 -22.40 -15.62
N SER A 297 -11.90 -23.30 -15.29
CA SER A 297 -12.21 -24.52 -14.55
C SER A 297 -11.86 -24.37 -13.07
N GLN A 298 -12.54 -25.09 -12.18
CA GLN A 298 -12.26 -25.03 -10.73
C GLN A 298 -10.80 -25.38 -10.42
N LYS A 299 -10.26 -26.40 -11.11
CA LYS A 299 -8.86 -26.81 -11.00
C LYS A 299 -7.90 -25.70 -11.44
N LEU A 300 -8.14 -25.09 -12.60
CA LEU A 300 -7.30 -24.01 -13.13
C LEU A 300 -7.29 -22.78 -12.20
N VAL A 301 -8.46 -22.39 -11.69
CA VAL A 301 -8.57 -21.29 -10.74
C VAL A 301 -7.88 -21.64 -9.41
N ALA A 302 -8.03 -22.87 -8.93
CA ALA A 302 -7.38 -23.33 -7.70
C ALA A 302 -5.85 -23.26 -7.80
N GLU A 303 -5.29 -23.75 -8.90
CA GLU A 303 -3.84 -23.77 -9.19
C GLU A 303 -3.27 -22.36 -9.33
N THR A 304 -3.91 -21.50 -10.14
CA THR A 304 -3.45 -20.12 -10.36
C THR A 304 -3.48 -19.26 -9.08
N VAL A 305 -4.50 -19.44 -8.25
CA VAL A 305 -4.71 -18.63 -7.05
C VAL A 305 -3.97 -19.21 -5.82
N GLY A 306 -3.50 -20.47 -5.89
CA GLY A 306 -2.84 -21.17 -4.79
C GLY A 306 -3.83 -21.58 -3.68
N SER A 307 -4.98 -22.12 -4.08
CA SER A 307 -6.10 -22.43 -3.19
C SER A 307 -6.62 -23.88 -3.35
N THR A 308 -7.53 -24.29 -2.46
CA THR A 308 -8.06 -25.65 -2.42
C THR A 308 -9.31 -25.78 -3.28
N GLU A 309 -9.27 -26.65 -4.29
CA GLU A 309 -10.40 -26.90 -5.20
C GLU A 309 -11.67 -27.29 -4.44
N TYR A 310 -11.55 -28.14 -3.43
CA TYR A 310 -12.68 -28.59 -2.60
C TYR A 310 -13.44 -27.43 -1.96
N THR A 311 -12.74 -26.42 -1.43
CA THR A 311 -13.37 -25.28 -0.76
C THR A 311 -14.07 -24.37 -1.78
N ILE A 312 -13.46 -24.19 -2.95
CA ILE A 312 -14.10 -23.46 -4.06
C ILE A 312 -15.42 -24.15 -4.43
N ARG A 313 -15.39 -25.48 -4.62
CA ARG A 313 -16.57 -26.28 -4.97
C ARG A 313 -17.70 -26.14 -3.95
N GLN A 314 -17.36 -26.16 -2.65
CA GLN A 314 -18.35 -25.98 -1.58
C GLN A 314 -19.04 -24.60 -1.62
N HIS A 315 -18.27 -23.52 -1.85
CA HIS A 315 -18.85 -22.19 -2.01
C HIS A 315 -19.68 -22.07 -3.29
N CYS A 316 -19.21 -22.64 -4.40
CA CYS A 316 -19.93 -22.61 -5.68
C CYS A 316 -21.31 -23.27 -5.61
N LYS A 317 -21.48 -24.36 -4.83
CA LYS A 317 -22.80 -25.00 -4.65
C LYS A 317 -23.87 -24.04 -4.14
N TYR A 318 -23.53 -23.13 -3.25
CA TYR A 318 -24.47 -22.13 -2.75
C TYR A 318 -24.61 -20.96 -3.73
N LEU A 319 -23.49 -20.47 -4.27
CA LEU A 319 -23.51 -19.36 -5.24
C LEU A 319 -24.34 -19.70 -6.49
N ASP A 320 -24.26 -20.94 -6.97
CA ASP A 320 -25.07 -21.42 -8.09
C ASP A 320 -26.58 -21.35 -7.77
N LYS A 321 -26.99 -21.61 -6.51
CA LYS A 321 -28.41 -21.47 -6.10
C LYS A 321 -28.85 -20.00 -6.11
N VAL A 322 -28.04 -19.11 -5.54
CA VAL A 322 -28.33 -17.67 -5.48
C VAL A 322 -28.42 -17.08 -6.89
N VAL A 323 -27.50 -17.46 -7.77
CA VAL A 323 -27.45 -16.99 -9.16
C VAL A 323 -28.62 -17.56 -9.97
N ASN A 324 -28.93 -18.84 -9.86
CA ASN A 324 -30.06 -19.42 -10.61
C ASN A 324 -31.39 -18.78 -10.22
N ASN A 325 -31.59 -18.41 -8.95
CA ASN A 325 -32.81 -17.74 -8.50
C ASN A 325 -32.94 -16.31 -9.04
N THR A 326 -31.84 -15.64 -9.40
CA THR A 326 -31.86 -14.20 -9.76
C THR A 326 -31.71 -13.95 -11.25
N PHE A 327 -30.97 -14.79 -11.95
CA PHE A 327 -30.72 -14.64 -13.39
C PHE A 327 -31.70 -15.42 -14.27
N ASN A 328 -32.42 -16.42 -13.73
CA ASN A 328 -33.51 -17.06 -14.48
C ASN A 328 -34.78 -16.20 -14.50
N ASP A 329 -35.08 -15.44 -13.44
CA ASP A 329 -36.26 -14.56 -13.40
C ASP A 329 -36.18 -13.45 -14.47
N ARG A 330 -34.97 -12.93 -14.73
CA ARG A 330 -34.75 -11.91 -15.78
C ARG A 330 -34.98 -12.40 -17.21
N ARG A 331 -34.85 -13.72 -17.47
CA ARG A 331 -35.17 -14.29 -18.80
C ARG A 331 -36.67 -14.38 -19.03
N ASN A 332 -37.48 -14.48 -17.98
CA ASN A 332 -38.93 -14.52 -18.09
C ASN A 332 -39.55 -13.12 -18.26
N GLU A 333 -38.88 -12.06 -17.76
CA GLU A 333 -39.34 -10.67 -17.93
C GLU A 333 -38.98 -10.05 -19.30
N THR A 334 -38.10 -10.64 -20.10
CA THR A 334 -37.78 -10.14 -21.46
C THR A 334 -38.54 -10.86 -22.58
N ILE A 335 -39.37 -11.86 -22.24
CA ILE A 335 -40.15 -12.67 -23.18
C ILE A 335 -41.67 -12.43 -22.99
N ALA A 336 -42.07 -11.70 -21.95
CA ALA A 336 -43.40 -11.12 -21.78
C ALA A 336 -43.40 -9.67 -22.28
#